data_AF-A0A8J6REF3-F1
#
_entry.id   AF-A0A8J6REF3-F1
#
_cell.length_a   1.000
_cell.length_b   1.000
_cell.length_c   1.000
_cell.angle_alpha   90.00
_cell.angle_beta   90.00
_cell.angle_gamma   90.00
#
_symmetry.space_group_name_H-M   'P 1'
#
loop_
_entity.id
_entity.type
_entity.pdbx_description
1 polymer ?
#
loop_
_entity_poly.entity_id
_entity_poly.type
_entity_poly.pdbx_seq_one_letter_code
_entity_poly.pdbx_strand_id
1 'polypeptide(L)'
;MTIYTPGGRPIDIPTNYAFTLLARLYPRYYPHKVLKIAEAIAEIPVAVTYLLTSILFAVKAAPIVIFAGVLVTLVAFFLMQIHSKYISPIVTFGIIFNSIDKWRLSTHALVLLGWYSSGWKGPAAFTGAMLIAVLVKTILEAQEKSRIRAVEGARIYSKFERCFIDAYRFCANKAGITLDLNLSEEEIESNRWQIAYDNYRLKNPTLFEVKQFT
;
A
#
# COMPACT_ATOMS: atom_id res chain seq x y z
N MET A 1 -13.25 15.93 2.27
CA MET A 1 -13.07 15.27 3.57
C MET A 1 -12.18 14.06 3.34
N THR A 2 -11.07 13.95 4.06
CA THR A 2 -10.13 12.81 3.98
C THR A 2 -10.81 11.55 4.53
N ILE A 3 -10.71 10.45 3.80
CA ILE A 3 -11.14 9.12 4.28
C ILE A 3 -9.94 8.39 4.88
N TYR A 4 -10.19 7.46 5.80
CA TYR A 4 -9.13 6.69 6.47
C TYR A 4 -9.31 5.22 6.19
N THR A 5 -8.21 4.51 5.96
CA THR A 5 -8.19 3.05 5.92
C THR A 5 -8.41 2.45 7.32
N PRO A 6 -8.72 1.14 7.46
CA PRO A 6 -8.93 0.50 8.76
C PRO A 6 -7.77 0.67 9.76
N GLY A 7 -6.53 0.71 9.28
CA GLY A 7 -5.31 1.00 10.04
C GLY A 7 -4.98 2.48 10.18
N GLY A 8 -5.91 3.39 9.85
CA GLY A 8 -5.79 4.83 10.11
C GLY A 8 -4.92 5.60 9.10
N ARG A 9 -4.72 5.07 7.88
CA ARG A 9 -3.94 5.78 6.84
C ARG A 9 -4.85 6.76 6.08
N PRO A 10 -4.47 8.04 5.95
CA PRO A 10 -5.28 9.04 5.25
C PRO A 10 -5.26 8.81 3.73
N ILE A 11 -6.40 9.06 3.10
CA ILE A 11 -6.60 9.10 1.65
C ILE A 11 -7.34 10.43 1.36
N ASP A 12 -6.67 11.36 0.68
CA ASP A 12 -7.17 12.71 0.42
C ASP A 12 -8.00 12.79 -0.87
N ILE A 13 -8.91 11.82 -1.04
CA ILE A 13 -9.89 11.77 -2.13
C ILE A 13 -11.27 12.16 -1.58
N PRO A 14 -12.10 12.91 -2.34
CA PRO A 14 -13.46 13.22 -1.92
C PRO A 14 -14.24 11.97 -1.53
N THR A 15 -14.88 11.99 -0.35
CA THR A 15 -15.64 10.85 0.21
C THR A 15 -16.66 10.31 -0.77
N ASN A 16 -17.44 11.18 -1.41
CA ASN A 16 -18.44 10.78 -2.41
C ASN A 16 -17.77 10.00 -3.55
N TYR A 17 -16.70 10.53 -4.15
CA TYR A 17 -15.98 9.85 -5.23
C TYR A 17 -15.45 8.48 -4.78
N ALA A 18 -14.76 8.42 -3.64
CA ALA A 18 -14.16 7.18 -3.17
C ALA A 18 -15.22 6.11 -2.85
N PHE A 19 -16.30 6.49 -2.16
CA PHE A 19 -17.36 5.54 -1.81
C PHE A 19 -18.28 5.20 -2.98
N THR A 20 -18.37 6.03 -4.03
CA THR A 20 -19.03 5.65 -5.28
C THR A 20 -18.22 4.56 -6.00
N LEU A 21 -16.88 4.68 -6.07
CA LEU A 21 -16.04 3.59 -6.59
C LEU A 21 -16.22 2.31 -5.77
N LEU A 22 -16.23 2.40 -4.44
CA LEU A 22 -16.45 1.23 -3.58
C LEU A 22 -17.87 0.65 -3.72
N ALA A 23 -18.86 1.48 -4.01
CA ALA A 23 -20.24 1.02 -4.23
C ALA A 23 -20.36 0.15 -5.48
N ARG A 24 -19.58 0.41 -6.55
CA ARG A 24 -19.53 -0.48 -7.73
C ARG A 24 -19.11 -1.91 -7.40
N LEU A 25 -18.30 -2.08 -6.35
CA LEU A 25 -17.80 -3.39 -5.90
C LEU A 25 -18.73 -4.07 -4.89
N TYR A 26 -19.68 -3.33 -4.32
CA TYR A 26 -20.60 -3.82 -3.31
C TYR A 26 -21.76 -4.61 -3.95
N PRO A 27 -22.27 -5.69 -3.33
CA PRO A 27 -21.90 -6.28 -2.03
C PRO A 27 -20.72 -7.26 -2.09
N ARG A 28 -20.22 -7.58 -3.29
CA ARG A 28 -19.17 -8.61 -3.49
C ARG A 28 -17.88 -8.31 -2.74
N TYR A 29 -17.47 -7.03 -2.71
CA TYR A 29 -16.39 -6.55 -1.86
C TYR A 29 -16.88 -5.38 -1.00
N TYR A 30 -16.86 -5.58 0.32
CA TYR A 30 -17.15 -4.52 1.28
C TYR A 30 -16.04 -3.45 1.27
N PRO A 31 -16.37 -2.16 1.48
CA PRO A 31 -15.39 -1.07 1.55
C PRO A 31 -14.20 -1.34 2.48
N HIS A 32 -14.48 -1.90 3.67
CA HIS A 32 -13.43 -2.27 4.63
C HIS A 32 -12.40 -3.25 4.02
N LYS A 33 -12.85 -4.23 3.22
CA LYS A 33 -11.96 -5.20 2.58
C LYS A 33 -11.09 -4.54 1.52
N VAL A 34 -11.66 -3.66 0.70
CA VAL A 34 -10.91 -2.95 -0.35
C VAL A 34 -9.87 -2.02 0.26
N LEU A 35 -10.22 -1.26 1.30
CA LEU A 35 -9.28 -0.38 1.99
C LEU A 35 -8.18 -1.14 2.72
N LYS A 36 -8.47 -2.33 3.26
CA LYS A 36 -7.44 -3.23 3.82
C LYS A 36 -6.51 -3.79 2.73
N ILE A 37 -7.02 -4.03 1.51
CA ILE A 37 -6.19 -4.41 0.37
C ILE A 37 -5.28 -3.23 -0.04
N ALA A 38 -5.77 -1.99 0.02
CA ALA A 38 -4.93 -0.82 -0.24
C ALA A 38 -3.74 -0.73 0.73
N GLU A 39 -3.96 -1.01 2.02
CA GLU A 39 -2.88 -1.12 3.00
C GLU A 39 -1.91 -2.25 2.66
N ALA A 40 -2.43 -3.43 2.31
CA ALA A 40 -1.60 -4.56 1.92
C ALA A 40 -0.73 -4.24 0.69
N ILE A 41 -1.28 -3.55 -0.32
CA ILE A 41 -0.55 -3.08 -1.50
C ILE A 41 0.56 -2.11 -1.08
N ALA A 42 0.28 -1.23 -0.12
CA ALA A 42 1.27 -0.29 0.40
C ALA A 42 2.47 -0.97 1.09
N GLU A 43 2.29 -2.17 1.64
CA GLU A 43 3.32 -2.95 2.34
C GLU A 43 4.08 -3.96 1.45
N ILE A 44 3.64 -4.18 0.20
CA ILE A 44 4.28 -5.13 -0.74
C ILE A 44 5.81 -4.94 -0.86
N PRO A 45 6.35 -3.73 -1.08
CA PRO A 45 7.79 -3.57 -1.26
C PRO A 45 8.59 -4.06 -0.04
N VAL A 46 8.06 -3.78 1.16
CA VAL A 46 8.67 -4.22 2.43
C VAL A 46 8.54 -5.73 2.57
N ALA A 47 7.35 -6.28 2.35
CA ALA A 47 7.08 -7.71 2.45
C ALA A 47 8.04 -8.54 1.58
N VAL A 48 8.18 -8.19 0.30
CA VAL A 48 9.04 -8.93 -0.64
C VAL A 48 10.51 -8.79 -0.27
N THR A 49 10.92 -7.60 0.16
CA THR A 49 12.29 -7.36 0.63
C THR A 49 12.61 -8.19 1.87
N TYR A 50 11.66 -8.35 2.79
CA TYR A 50 11.85 -9.14 3.99
C TYR A 50 12.01 -10.61 3.64
N LEU A 51 11.17 -11.13 2.75
CA LEU A 51 11.31 -12.49 2.23
C LEU A 51 12.68 -12.73 1.57
N LEU A 52 13.10 -11.82 0.68
CA LEU A 52 14.42 -11.91 0.03
C LEU A 52 15.54 -11.87 1.06
N THR A 53 15.47 -10.95 2.03
CA THR A 53 16.52 -10.79 3.04
C THR A 53 16.62 -12.04 3.92
N SER A 54 15.49 -12.66 4.28
CA SER A 54 15.48 -13.93 5.01
C SER A 54 16.19 -15.03 4.21
N ILE A 55 15.95 -15.12 2.90
CA ILE A 55 16.65 -16.08 2.02
C ILE A 55 18.15 -15.77 1.98
N LEU A 56 18.54 -14.51 1.80
CA LEU A 56 19.94 -14.11 1.71
C LEU A 56 20.72 -14.36 3.01
N PHE A 57 20.10 -14.13 4.16
CA PHE A 57 20.69 -14.49 5.45
C PHE A 57 20.76 -16.01 5.64
N ALA A 58 19.74 -16.76 5.23
CA ALA A 58 19.75 -18.23 5.34
C ALA A 58 20.90 -18.87 4.55
N VAL A 59 21.22 -18.34 3.36
CA VAL A 59 22.36 -18.78 2.54
C VAL A 59 23.69 -18.12 2.94
N LYS A 60 23.71 -17.34 4.03
CA LYS A 60 24.88 -16.60 4.53
C LYS A 60 25.55 -15.74 3.44
N ALA A 61 24.74 -15.05 2.64
CA ALA A 61 25.23 -14.19 1.57
C ALA A 61 26.19 -13.12 2.11
N ALA A 62 27.16 -12.72 1.28
CA ALA A 62 28.07 -11.65 1.62
C ALA A 62 27.31 -10.33 1.86
N PRO A 63 27.74 -9.47 2.81
CA PRO A 63 27.03 -8.23 3.15
C PRO A 63 26.74 -7.32 1.95
N ILE A 64 27.65 -7.27 0.97
CA ILE A 64 27.46 -6.46 -0.24
C ILE A 64 26.29 -6.98 -1.11
N VAL A 65 26.09 -8.30 -1.16
CA VAL A 65 24.98 -8.94 -1.89
C VAL A 65 23.66 -8.66 -1.19
N ILE A 66 23.65 -8.69 0.16
CA ILE A 66 22.48 -8.35 0.96
C ILE A 66 22.08 -6.89 0.72
N PHE A 67 23.05 -5.97 0.82
CA PHE A 67 22.82 -4.56 0.57
C PHE A 67 22.25 -4.30 -0.83
N ALA A 68 22.92 -4.82 -1.87
CA ALA A 68 22.51 -4.63 -3.25
C ALA A 68 21.15 -5.27 -3.53
N GLY A 69 20.93 -6.50 -3.07
CA GLY A 69 19.67 -7.23 -3.27
C GLY A 69 18.48 -6.53 -2.62
N VAL A 70 18.65 -6.05 -1.39
CA VAL A 70 17.63 -5.27 -0.66
C VAL A 70 17.32 -3.97 -1.40
N LEU A 71 18.36 -3.20 -1.74
CA LEU A 71 18.18 -1.90 -2.39
C LEU A 71 17.50 -2.03 -3.76
N VAL A 72 17.99 -2.92 -4.62
CA VAL A 72 17.43 -3.15 -5.96
C VAL A 72 15.99 -3.62 -5.87
N THR A 73 15.68 -4.54 -4.96
CA THR A 73 14.33 -5.06 -4.78
C THR A 73 13.37 -3.96 -4.33
N LEU A 74 13.73 -3.19 -3.30
CA LEU A 74 12.90 -2.08 -2.83
C LEU A 74 12.63 -1.06 -3.94
N VAL A 75 13.68 -0.64 -4.66
CA VAL A 75 13.54 0.35 -5.74
C VAL A 75 12.67 -0.20 -6.88
N ALA A 76 12.87 -1.45 -7.28
CA ALA A 76 12.04 -2.09 -8.30
C ALA A 76 10.56 -2.12 -7.90
N PHE A 77 10.25 -2.50 -6.65
CA PHE A 77 8.87 -2.54 -6.18
C PHE A 77 8.26 -1.15 -5.94
N PHE A 78 9.06 -0.15 -5.55
CA PHE A 78 8.59 1.25 -5.52
C PHE A 78 8.25 1.75 -6.93
N LEU A 79 9.06 1.42 -7.93
CA LEU A 79 8.75 1.76 -9.32
C LEU A 79 7.48 1.03 -9.79
N MET A 80 7.31 -0.25 -9.47
CA MET A 80 6.06 -0.98 -9.78
C MET A 80 4.84 -0.33 -9.11
N GLN A 81 4.99 0.12 -7.86
CA GLN A 81 3.95 0.83 -7.11
C GLN A 81 3.59 2.18 -7.73
N ILE A 82 4.58 2.95 -8.20
CA ILE A 82 4.36 4.23 -8.86
C ILE A 82 3.61 4.03 -10.18
N HIS A 83 3.92 2.98 -10.92
CA HIS A 83 3.29 2.67 -12.21
C HIS A 83 2.01 1.82 -12.11
N SER A 84 1.51 1.53 -10.90
CA SER A 84 0.31 0.70 -10.69
C SER A 84 0.38 -0.69 -11.34
N LYS A 85 1.59 -1.27 -11.46
CA LYS A 85 1.82 -2.57 -12.10
C LYS A 85 1.86 -3.69 -11.06
N TYR A 86 0.71 -4.11 -10.55
CA TYR A 86 0.63 -5.23 -9.62
C TYR A 86 0.05 -6.49 -10.26
N ILE A 87 0.69 -7.63 -9.96
CA ILE A 87 0.23 -8.96 -10.35
C ILE A 87 -0.45 -9.60 -9.13
N SER A 88 -1.57 -10.32 -9.35
CA SER A 88 -2.41 -10.82 -8.27
C SER A 88 -1.70 -11.60 -7.14
N PRO A 89 -0.69 -12.46 -7.40
CA PRO A 89 -0.02 -13.21 -6.34
C PRO A 89 0.72 -12.31 -5.33
N ILE A 90 1.29 -11.20 -5.81
CA ILE A 90 2.05 -10.26 -4.99
C ILE A 90 1.13 -9.52 -4.01
N VAL A 91 -0.09 -9.17 -4.46
CA VAL A 91 -1.11 -8.55 -3.60
C VAL A 91 -1.54 -9.50 -2.48
N THR A 92 -1.77 -10.79 -2.80
CA THR A 92 -2.11 -11.79 -1.78
C THR A 92 -1.00 -11.94 -0.73
N PHE A 93 0.26 -11.92 -1.15
CA PHE A 93 1.39 -11.96 -0.21
C PHE A 93 1.42 -10.73 0.69
N GLY A 94 1.19 -9.53 0.15
CA GLY A 94 1.08 -8.31 0.95
C GLY A 94 -0.03 -8.37 2.01
N ILE A 95 -1.15 -9.03 1.72
CA ILE A 95 -2.26 -9.21 2.68
C ILE A 95 -1.85 -10.09 3.85
N ILE A 96 -1.15 -11.19 3.56
CA ILE A 96 -0.63 -12.11 4.59
C ILE A 96 0.40 -11.38 5.45
N PHE A 97 1.35 -10.69 4.82
CA PHE A 97 2.41 -9.96 5.52
C PHE A 97 1.84 -8.86 6.42
N ASN A 98 0.95 -8.00 5.93
CA ASN A 98 0.31 -6.93 6.72
C ASN A 98 -0.45 -7.49 7.94
N SER A 99 -0.99 -8.71 7.84
CA SER A 99 -1.67 -9.35 8.97
C SER A 99 -0.70 -9.79 10.07
N ILE A 100 0.52 -10.17 9.70
CA ILE A 100 1.57 -10.65 10.63
C ILE A 100 2.37 -9.47 11.20
N ASP A 101 2.69 -8.47 10.38
CA ASP A 101 3.68 -7.44 10.71
C ASP A 101 3.12 -6.22 11.46
N LYS A 102 1.90 -6.30 11.99
CA LYS A 102 1.29 -5.19 12.75
C LYS A 102 2.16 -4.69 13.91
N TRP A 103 2.98 -5.56 14.47
CA TRP A 103 3.84 -5.29 15.63
C TRP A 103 5.32 -5.09 15.27
N ARG A 104 5.66 -5.02 13.97
CA ARG A 104 7.06 -4.98 13.49
C ARG A 104 7.93 -6.12 14.01
N LEU A 105 7.32 -7.26 14.33
CA LEU A 105 8.01 -8.46 14.81
C LEU A 105 8.94 -9.01 13.74
N SER A 106 8.54 -8.87 12.46
CA SER A 106 9.34 -9.38 11.36
C SER A 106 10.70 -8.67 11.25
N THR A 107 10.76 -7.37 11.55
CA THR A 107 12.02 -6.61 11.55
C THR A 107 12.99 -7.13 12.62
N HIS A 108 12.50 -7.34 13.84
CA HIS A 108 13.31 -7.84 14.95
C HIS A 108 13.82 -9.27 14.66
N ALA A 109 12.95 -10.13 14.15
CA ALA A 109 13.33 -11.48 13.74
C ALA A 109 14.41 -11.48 12.64
N LEU A 110 14.29 -10.59 11.65
CA LEU A 110 15.28 -10.43 10.58
C LEU A 110 16.62 -9.93 11.08
N VAL A 111 16.64 -8.98 12.03
CA VAL A 111 17.89 -8.48 12.62
C VAL A 111 18.59 -9.60 13.42
N LEU A 112 17.84 -10.38 14.21
CA LEU A 112 18.38 -11.51 14.96
C LEU A 112 18.96 -12.59 14.01
N LEU A 113 18.22 -12.93 12.96
CA LEU A 113 18.65 -13.91 11.95
C LEU A 113 19.87 -13.40 11.16
N GLY A 114 19.92 -12.11 10.85
CA GLY A 114 21.08 -11.46 10.24
C GLY A 114 22.31 -11.48 11.14
N TRP A 115 22.13 -11.23 12.44
CA TRP A 115 23.21 -11.28 13.41
C TRP A 115 23.80 -12.70 13.53
N TYR A 116 22.93 -13.72 13.56
CA TYR A 116 23.35 -15.12 13.64
C TYR A 116 24.08 -15.60 12.37
N SER A 117 23.65 -15.15 11.18
CA SER A 117 24.21 -15.60 9.90
C SER A 117 25.54 -14.95 9.54
N SER A 118 25.62 -13.62 9.66
CA SER A 118 26.74 -12.82 9.12
C SER A 118 27.33 -11.84 10.14
N GLY A 119 27.01 -12.00 11.43
CA GLY A 119 27.36 -11.05 12.49
C GLY A 119 26.70 -9.70 12.27
N TRP A 120 27.26 -8.64 12.88
CA TRP A 120 26.72 -7.27 12.77
C TRP A 120 26.70 -6.71 11.34
N LYS A 121 27.55 -7.22 10.44
CA LYS A 121 27.68 -6.74 9.06
C LYS A 121 26.42 -7.01 8.23
N GLY A 122 25.73 -8.13 8.48
CA GLY A 122 24.48 -8.48 7.79
C GLY A 122 23.35 -7.49 8.09
N PRO A 123 22.97 -7.29 9.36
CA PRO A 123 21.99 -6.30 9.77
C PRO A 123 22.39 -4.87 9.38
N ALA A 124 23.67 -4.51 9.44
CA ALA A 124 24.16 -3.20 8.99
C ALA A 124 23.93 -2.98 7.48
N ALA A 125 24.24 -3.98 6.66
CA ALA A 125 24.00 -3.95 5.21
C ALA A 125 22.50 -3.82 4.88
N PHE A 126 21.65 -4.61 5.52
CA PHE A 126 20.19 -4.51 5.37
C PHE A 126 19.67 -3.12 5.76
N THR A 127 20.08 -2.61 6.93
CA THR A 127 19.63 -1.30 7.44
C THR A 127 20.11 -0.16 6.56
N GLY A 128 21.37 -0.20 6.11
CA GLY A 128 21.93 0.79 5.19
C GLY A 128 21.18 0.84 3.86
N ALA A 129 20.85 -0.33 3.29
CA ALA A 129 20.05 -0.41 2.07
C ALA A 129 18.63 0.14 2.25
N MET A 130 17.98 -0.16 3.38
CA MET A 130 16.65 0.38 3.72
C MET A 130 16.67 1.92 3.80
N LEU A 131 17.68 2.51 4.45
CA LEU A 131 17.82 3.97 4.57
C LEU A 131 17.98 4.63 3.20
N ILE A 132 18.85 4.09 2.35
CA ILE A 132 19.07 4.61 0.99
C ILE A 132 17.80 4.44 0.15
N ALA A 133 17.11 3.30 0.27
CA ALA A 133 15.86 3.07 -0.45
C ALA A 133 14.77 4.07 -0.06
N VAL A 134 14.69 4.48 1.21
CA VAL A 134 13.77 5.55 1.66
C VAL A 134 14.10 6.89 1.00
N LEU A 135 15.38 7.23 0.88
CA LEU A 135 15.82 8.44 0.17
C LEU A 135 15.42 8.38 -1.31
N VAL A 136 15.72 7.27 -1.97
CA VAL A 136 15.35 7.05 -3.39
C VAL A 136 13.85 7.14 -3.58
N LYS A 137 13.06 6.47 -2.72
CA LYS A 137 11.59 6.55 -2.74
C LYS A 137 11.10 7.99 -2.66
N THR A 138 11.67 8.78 -1.74
CA THR A 138 11.27 10.18 -1.55
C THR A 138 11.54 11.01 -2.80
N ILE A 139 12.69 10.79 -3.45
CA ILE A 139 13.03 11.45 -4.72
C ILE A 139 12.05 11.03 -5.83
N LEU A 140 11.81 9.73 -6.00
CA LEU A 140 10.89 9.20 -7.01
C LEU A 140 9.46 9.74 -6.81
N GLU A 141 8.96 9.78 -5.57
CA GLU A 141 7.65 10.34 -5.25
C GLU A 141 7.59 11.85 -5.55
N ALA A 142 8.66 12.61 -5.27
CA ALA A 142 8.73 14.03 -5.58
C ALA A 142 8.75 14.30 -7.09
N GLN A 143 9.53 13.52 -7.85
CA GLN A 143 9.60 13.62 -9.31
C GLN A 143 8.25 13.32 -9.95
N GLU A 144 7.61 12.23 -9.53
CA GLU A 144 6.31 11.85 -10.08
C GLU A 144 5.22 12.88 -9.71
N LYS A 145 5.24 13.40 -8.49
CA LYS A 145 4.36 14.49 -8.07
C LYS A 145 4.57 15.76 -8.89
N SER A 146 5.80 16.04 -9.34
CA SER A 146 6.11 17.17 -10.21
C SER A 146 5.56 16.94 -11.63
N ARG A 147 5.82 15.75 -12.20
CA ARG A 147 5.35 15.35 -13.53
C ARG A 147 3.82 15.41 -13.65
N ILE A 148 3.10 14.83 -12.70
CA ILE A 148 1.63 14.80 -12.69
C ILE A 148 1.06 16.21 -12.51
N ARG A 149 1.67 17.06 -11.67
CA ARG A 149 1.25 18.48 -11.55
C ARG A 149 1.40 19.25 -12.86
N ALA A 150 2.43 18.96 -13.65
CA ALA A 150 2.66 19.62 -14.92
C ALA A 150 1.65 19.21 -16.01
N VAL A 151 1.04 18.02 -15.91
CA VAL A 151 0.18 17.46 -16.97
C VAL A 151 -1.31 17.48 -16.61
N GLU A 152 -1.69 17.19 -15.36
CA GLU A 152 -3.07 16.81 -15.02
C GLU A 152 -3.78 17.76 -14.03
N GLY A 153 -3.18 18.90 -13.65
CA GLY A 153 -3.88 19.93 -12.87
C GLY A 153 -4.35 19.52 -11.45
N ALA A 154 -4.00 18.30 -11.00
CA ALA A 154 -3.88 17.85 -9.62
C ALA A 154 -5.10 17.31 -8.86
N ARG A 155 -5.23 15.96 -8.73
CA ARG A 155 -6.04 15.34 -7.65
C ARG A 155 -5.52 14.06 -6.96
N ILE A 156 -4.60 13.29 -7.52
CA ILE A 156 -4.11 12.04 -6.89
C ILE A 156 -2.60 12.12 -6.66
N TYR A 157 -2.17 12.12 -5.40
CA TYR A 157 -0.79 12.41 -5.01
C TYR A 157 -0.20 11.50 -3.95
N SER A 158 -0.98 11.03 -2.98
CA SER A 158 -0.40 10.29 -1.87
C SER A 158 -0.14 8.83 -2.25
N LYS A 159 0.84 8.20 -1.58
CA LYS A 159 1.10 6.75 -1.68
C LYS A 159 -0.19 5.95 -1.51
N PHE A 160 -1.02 6.32 -0.54
CA PHE A 160 -2.25 5.59 -0.21
C PHE A 160 -3.37 5.79 -1.21
N GLU A 161 -3.47 6.94 -1.86
CA GLU A 161 -4.45 7.16 -2.95
C GLU A 161 -4.16 6.26 -4.15
N ARG A 162 -2.90 6.12 -4.54
CA ARG A 162 -2.49 5.16 -5.58
C ARG A 162 -2.82 3.73 -5.17
N CYS A 163 -2.49 3.35 -3.94
CA CYS A 163 -2.81 2.02 -3.43
C CYS A 163 -4.31 1.77 -3.35
N PHE A 164 -5.13 2.80 -3.06
CA PHE A 164 -6.58 2.73 -3.08
C PHE A 164 -7.12 2.45 -4.49
N ILE A 165 -6.63 3.19 -5.48
CA ILE A 165 -7.00 2.99 -6.89
C ILE A 165 -6.60 1.60 -7.37
N ASP A 166 -5.40 1.14 -7.01
CA ASP A 166 -4.92 -0.19 -7.36
C ASP A 166 -5.72 -1.29 -6.65
N ALA A 167 -6.12 -1.07 -5.40
CA ALA A 167 -7.00 -1.98 -4.68
C ALA A 167 -8.40 -2.06 -5.33
N TYR A 168 -8.94 -0.92 -5.76
CA TYR A 168 -10.19 -0.87 -6.52
C TYR A 168 -10.04 -1.68 -7.81
N ARG A 169 -9.04 -1.39 -8.65
CA ARG A 169 -8.81 -2.08 -9.92
C ARG A 169 -8.58 -3.57 -9.73
N PHE A 170 -7.85 -3.96 -8.69
CA PHE A 170 -7.64 -5.36 -8.32
C PHE A 170 -8.96 -6.07 -8.01
N CYS A 171 -9.81 -5.46 -7.17
CA CYS A 171 -11.11 -6.03 -6.83
C CYS A 171 -12.07 -6.02 -8.03
N ALA A 172 -12.06 -4.95 -8.83
CA ALA A 172 -12.90 -4.80 -10.02
C ALA A 172 -12.55 -5.85 -11.07
N ASN A 173 -11.27 -6.08 -11.32
CA ASN A 173 -10.80 -7.14 -12.22
C ASN A 173 -11.25 -8.53 -11.75
N LYS A 174 -11.15 -8.83 -10.45
CA LYS A 174 -11.66 -10.10 -9.89
C LYS A 174 -13.17 -10.21 -9.90
N ALA A 175 -13.88 -9.09 -9.84
CA ALA A 175 -15.33 -9.03 -9.91
C ALA A 175 -15.87 -9.11 -11.35
N GLY A 176 -15.02 -8.88 -12.36
CA GLY A 176 -15.44 -8.77 -13.75
C GLY A 176 -16.20 -7.47 -14.04
N ILE A 177 -15.89 -6.39 -13.33
CA ILE A 177 -16.54 -5.07 -13.50
C ILE A 177 -15.54 -4.03 -14.04
N THR A 178 -16.04 -2.83 -14.34
CA THR A 178 -15.24 -1.75 -14.92
C THR A 178 -14.03 -1.34 -14.07
N LEU A 179 -12.88 -1.21 -14.72
CA LEU A 179 -11.64 -0.66 -14.16
C LEU A 179 -11.56 0.87 -14.29
N ASP A 180 -12.54 1.46 -14.99
CA ASP A 180 -12.61 2.90 -15.20
C ASP A 180 -12.78 3.62 -13.86
N LEU A 181 -12.02 4.70 -13.71
CA LEU A 181 -12.03 5.55 -12.52
C LEU A 181 -12.93 6.77 -12.73
N ASN A 182 -13.35 7.04 -13.97
CA ASN A 182 -14.32 8.08 -14.24
C ASN A 182 -15.69 7.62 -13.74
N LEU A 183 -16.31 8.49 -12.95
CA LEU A 183 -17.67 8.32 -12.46
C LEU A 183 -18.57 9.21 -13.31
N SER A 184 -19.72 8.69 -13.76
CA SER A 184 -20.72 9.56 -14.36
C SER A 184 -21.37 10.44 -13.29
N GLU A 185 -21.92 11.59 -13.69
CA GLU A 185 -22.69 12.45 -12.76
C GLU A 185 -23.85 11.67 -12.13
N GLU A 186 -24.54 10.85 -12.92
CA GLU A 186 -25.60 9.95 -12.46
C GLU A 186 -25.15 9.00 -11.33
N GLU A 187 -23.94 8.44 -11.42
CA GLU A 187 -23.41 7.55 -10.38
C GLU A 187 -23.16 8.29 -9.06
N ILE A 188 -22.68 9.54 -9.14
CA ILE A 188 -22.42 10.38 -7.97
C ILE A 188 -23.74 10.82 -7.32
N GLU A 189 -24.71 11.23 -8.14
CA GLU A 189 -26.03 11.70 -7.69
C GLU A 189 -26.93 10.58 -7.17
N SER A 190 -26.70 9.32 -7.58
CA SER A 190 -27.48 8.16 -7.17
C SER A 190 -27.49 7.88 -5.65
N ASN A 191 -26.62 8.53 -4.87
CA ASN A 191 -26.43 8.32 -3.43
C ASN A 191 -26.16 6.88 -2.98
N ARG A 192 -25.89 5.94 -3.92
CA ARG A 192 -25.53 4.53 -3.61
C ARG A 192 -24.27 4.43 -2.76
N TRP A 193 -23.40 5.42 -2.84
CA TRP A 193 -22.20 5.54 -2.02
C TRP A 193 -22.49 5.65 -0.52
N GLN A 194 -23.66 6.17 -0.11
CA GLN A 194 -24.04 6.30 1.31
C GLN A 194 -24.16 4.94 1.99
N ILE A 195 -24.76 3.94 1.32
CA ILE A 195 -24.88 2.58 1.84
C ILE A 195 -23.51 1.98 2.12
N ALA A 196 -22.57 2.16 1.19
CA ALA A 196 -21.19 1.70 1.36
C ALA A 196 -20.48 2.47 2.48
N TYR A 197 -20.69 3.78 2.58
CA TYR A 197 -20.13 4.64 3.63
C TYR A 197 -20.63 4.25 5.02
N ASP A 198 -21.93 4.08 5.20
CA ASP A 198 -22.53 3.73 6.48
C ASP A 198 -22.10 2.33 6.94
N ASN A 199 -22.04 1.36 6.02
CA ASN A 199 -21.50 0.04 6.33
C ASN A 199 -20.04 0.12 6.81
N TYR A 200 -19.24 0.98 6.17
CA TYR A 200 -17.85 1.18 6.57
C TYR A 200 -17.73 1.86 7.94
N ARG A 201 -18.53 2.89 8.18
CA ARG A 201 -18.59 3.61 9.46
C ARG A 201 -18.95 2.68 10.62
N LEU A 202 -19.99 1.87 10.45
CA LEU A 202 -20.42 0.89 11.47
C LEU A 202 -19.34 -0.14 11.81
N LYS A 203 -18.51 -0.54 10.83
CA LYS A 203 -17.43 -1.50 11.04
C LYS A 203 -16.17 -0.91 11.66
N ASN A 204 -16.00 0.42 11.64
CA ASN A 204 -14.77 1.09 12.10
C ASN A 204 -15.11 2.33 12.94
N PRO A 205 -15.90 2.21 14.02
CA PRO A 205 -16.44 3.35 14.76
C PRO A 205 -15.35 4.28 15.30
N THR A 206 -14.23 3.72 15.77
CA THR A 206 -13.08 4.45 16.31
C THR A 206 -12.45 5.43 15.32
N LEU A 207 -12.51 5.18 14.01
CA LEU A 207 -12.00 6.11 12.98
C LEU A 207 -12.86 7.36 12.83
N PHE A 208 -14.13 7.28 13.24
CA PHE A 208 -15.13 8.34 13.10
C PHE A 208 -15.44 9.06 14.41
N GLU A 209 -15.18 8.42 15.57
CA GLU A 209 -15.32 9.03 16.89
C GLU A 209 -14.21 10.05 17.21
N VAL A 210 -12.96 9.75 16.82
CA VAL A 210 -11.79 10.62 17.10
C VAL A 210 -11.86 11.97 16.36
N LYS A 211 -12.74 12.11 15.37
CA LYS A 211 -12.84 13.29 14.49
C LYS A 211 -14.00 14.24 14.78
N GLN A 212 -14.80 14.00 15.81
CA GLN A 212 -15.77 15.01 16.26
C GLN A 212 -15.15 16.15 17.10
N PHE A 213 -13.84 16.08 17.39
CA PHE A 213 -13.13 17.02 18.28
C PHE A 213 -11.95 17.76 17.65
N THR A 214 -11.81 17.77 16.32
CA THR A 214 -10.82 18.57 15.59
C THR A 214 -11.45 19.36 14.45
#